data_AF-A0A1C1CDT4-F1
#
_entry.id   AF-A0A1C1CDT4-F1
#
_cell.length_a   1.000
_cell.length_b   1.000
_cell.length_c   1.000
_cell.angle_alpha   90.00
_cell.angle_beta   90.00
_cell.angle_gamma   90.00
#
_symmetry.space_group_name_H-M   'P 1'
#
loop_
_entity.id
_entity.type
_entity.pdbx_description
1 polymer ?
#
loop_
_entity_poly.entity_id
_entity_poly.type
_entity_poly.pdbx_seq_one_letter_code
_entity_poly.pdbx_strand_id
1 'polypeptide(L)'
;MEKYDSNADSQGAGSLNSDIRPYTRLVSAMSRNHPNLSSLARILCQPTEEGAAAVVEFRDSVAAAERFYTSTQLQKYMTNHHNCTPRLFIVQGLPSNYIETLGAAFNIDPNFFARQILSGMPLHTNKGMRDVPLLSSHPTSRESFCIRYHELREFADAIGDWELRVLDQPRRVSVSKFNGEFDGVGIVRKTASIWFRAREKGEGWDAIILLDPPIGDQFYVGLEKRQCTLRSVLYRGGYIDFSPLRQDSLALDHAARAGPRRESALEDLIYYYTQAEPPGVARYDSPETVTGVLKRYVASHWMIQLRYSLDLLVKYENTYHRACFFASVSSTLIQNSLRDVQHLNDRVAGWREQVDRSISQFKASGTLGSFPGQAANDPSEDDFTHILHDLRELSGRVQAVISSMTGLVSIIETMRMKELSILAMVFIPLGLASQLFSMEDEYAPGKPGFWVYCVVGLCLVLLVFVVAFGLNPGTTLLKTLKLKRRALAKAPTHDRLKEHDEEIG
;
A
#
# COMPACT_ATOMS: atom_id res chain seq x y z
N MET A 1 32.95 7.03 -15.78
CA MET A 1 33.69 7.25 -17.03
C MET A 1 34.23 5.90 -17.44
N GLU A 2 33.38 5.06 -18.04
CA GLU A 2 33.75 3.77 -18.62
C GLU A 2 33.36 3.86 -20.10
N LYS A 3 34.38 3.78 -20.95
CA LYS A 3 34.27 3.84 -22.41
C LYS A 3 33.46 2.63 -22.88
N TYR A 4 32.36 2.90 -23.58
CA TYR A 4 31.65 1.93 -24.39
C TYR A 4 32.54 1.57 -25.59
N ASP A 5 33.10 0.36 -25.60
CA ASP A 5 33.70 -0.24 -26.79
C ASP A 5 32.58 -0.69 -27.73
N SER A 6 32.18 0.20 -28.63
CA SER A 6 31.32 -0.11 -29.77
C SER A 6 32.17 -0.79 -30.85
N ASN A 7 32.36 -2.11 -30.78
CA ASN A 7 32.90 -2.90 -31.90
C ASN A 7 32.63 -4.41 -31.79
N ALA A 8 31.40 -4.80 -31.46
CA ALA A 8 30.99 -6.22 -31.47
C ALA A 8 29.61 -6.50 -32.09
N ASP A 9 29.12 -5.62 -32.97
CA ASP A 9 27.84 -5.84 -33.69
C ASP A 9 28.07 -5.94 -35.20
N SER A 10 28.78 -6.98 -35.66
CA SER A 10 28.66 -7.45 -37.05
C SER A 10 29.38 -8.79 -37.30
N GLN A 11 29.09 -9.83 -36.51
CA GLN A 11 29.38 -11.21 -36.90
C GLN A 11 28.68 -12.17 -35.93
N GLY A 12 27.50 -12.68 -36.31
CA GLY A 12 26.80 -13.64 -35.44
C GLY A 12 25.32 -13.87 -35.74
N ALA A 13 24.87 -13.78 -36.99
CA ALA A 13 23.60 -14.41 -37.38
C ALA A 13 23.82 -15.93 -37.57
N GLY A 14 24.42 -16.59 -36.58
CA GLY A 14 24.67 -18.03 -36.57
C GLY A 14 23.44 -18.76 -36.03
N SER A 15 22.92 -19.68 -36.84
CA SER A 15 21.96 -20.75 -36.51
C SER A 15 21.29 -20.65 -35.12
N LEU A 16 20.09 -20.07 -35.07
CA LEU A 16 19.23 -20.15 -33.89
C LEU A 16 19.06 -21.62 -33.48
N ASN A 17 19.59 -22.00 -32.32
CA ASN A 17 19.45 -23.33 -31.70
C ASN A 17 18.05 -23.89 -31.96
N SER A 18 17.97 -25.06 -32.58
CA SER A 18 16.71 -25.79 -32.79
C SER A 18 15.98 -26.10 -31.47
N ASP A 19 16.69 -26.07 -30.35
CA ASP A 19 16.17 -26.30 -29.00
C ASP A 19 15.42 -25.10 -28.40
N ILE A 20 15.39 -23.94 -29.07
CA ILE A 20 14.68 -22.78 -28.55
C ILE A 20 13.18 -22.97 -28.73
N ARG A 21 12.48 -23.05 -27.60
CA ARG A 21 11.03 -23.14 -27.47
C ARG A 21 10.31 -22.00 -28.23
N PRO A 22 9.18 -22.29 -28.90
CA PRO A 22 8.58 -21.39 -29.88
C PRO A 22 8.17 -20.01 -29.31
N TYR A 23 7.54 -19.97 -28.15
CA TYR A 23 7.11 -18.72 -27.51
C TYR A 23 8.31 -17.92 -27.00
N THR A 24 9.30 -18.57 -26.39
CA THR A 24 10.58 -17.96 -26.00
C THR A 24 11.26 -17.27 -27.18
N ARG A 25 11.22 -17.88 -28.38
CA ARG A 25 11.75 -17.29 -29.61
C ARG A 25 10.98 -16.03 -30.02
N LEU A 26 9.64 -16.08 -29.98
CA LEU A 26 8.77 -14.94 -30.28
C LEU A 26 9.06 -13.76 -29.33
N VAL A 27 9.08 -14.00 -28.02
CA VAL A 27 9.36 -12.97 -27.02
C VAL A 27 10.73 -12.35 -27.23
N SER A 28 11.75 -13.17 -27.49
CA SER A 28 13.11 -12.70 -27.76
C SER A 28 13.17 -11.80 -28.99
N ALA A 29 12.46 -12.16 -30.07
CA ALA A 29 12.36 -11.33 -31.26
C ALA A 29 11.62 -10.01 -31.00
N MET A 30 10.48 -10.06 -30.31
CA MET A 30 9.69 -8.87 -29.97
C MET A 30 10.43 -7.91 -29.03
N SER A 31 11.26 -8.43 -28.12
CA SER A 31 11.99 -7.63 -27.14
C SER A 31 12.96 -6.61 -27.75
N ARG A 32 13.37 -6.82 -29.01
CA ARG A 32 14.19 -5.87 -29.78
C ARG A 32 13.45 -4.56 -30.07
N ASN A 33 12.15 -4.64 -30.32
CA ASN A 33 11.30 -3.48 -30.62
C ASN A 33 10.47 -3.03 -29.41
N HIS A 34 10.34 -3.89 -28.39
CA HIS A 34 9.55 -3.65 -27.19
C HIS A 34 10.45 -3.83 -25.95
N PRO A 35 11.14 -2.76 -25.50
CA PRO A 35 12.12 -2.84 -24.41
C PRO A 35 11.54 -3.36 -23.09
N ASN A 36 10.24 -3.17 -22.86
CA ASN A 36 9.54 -3.71 -21.70
C ASN A 36 9.52 -5.25 -21.65
N LEU A 37 9.66 -5.94 -22.78
CA LEU A 37 9.69 -7.41 -22.83
C LEU A 37 11.05 -8.02 -22.49
N SER A 38 12.10 -7.21 -22.33
CA SER A 38 13.46 -7.69 -22.02
C SER A 38 13.52 -8.55 -20.75
N SER A 39 12.77 -8.18 -19.70
CA SER A 39 12.72 -8.94 -18.46
C SER A 39 12.04 -10.29 -18.63
N LEU A 40 10.94 -10.34 -19.41
CA LEU A 40 10.24 -11.58 -19.72
C LEU A 40 11.11 -12.51 -20.57
N ALA A 41 11.80 -11.98 -21.59
CA ALA A 41 12.72 -12.75 -22.41
C ALA A 41 13.80 -13.44 -21.56
N ARG A 42 14.40 -12.71 -20.61
CA ARG A 42 15.40 -13.26 -19.68
C ARG A 42 14.82 -14.37 -18.80
N ILE A 43 13.60 -14.21 -18.29
CA ILE A 43 12.93 -15.22 -17.46
C ILE A 43 12.64 -16.49 -18.27
N LEU A 44 12.17 -16.37 -19.51
CA LEU A 44 11.88 -17.52 -20.37
C LEU A 44 13.13 -18.32 -20.78
N CYS A 45 14.33 -17.73 -20.71
CA CYS A 45 15.58 -18.45 -20.90
C CYS A 45 15.92 -19.40 -19.73
N GLN A 46 15.27 -19.27 -18.58
CA GLN A 46 15.52 -20.08 -17.38
C GLN A 46 14.29 -20.96 -17.10
N PRO A 47 14.25 -22.21 -17.62
CA PRO A 47 13.10 -23.08 -17.47
C PRO A 47 12.83 -23.44 -16.01
N THR A 48 11.66 -23.02 -15.51
CA THR A 48 11.11 -23.31 -14.18
C THR A 48 9.73 -23.95 -14.27
N GLU A 49 9.44 -24.85 -13.33
CA GLU A 49 8.13 -25.52 -13.12
C GLU A 49 7.49 -25.13 -11.78
N GLU A 50 8.18 -24.33 -10.94
CA GLU A 50 7.69 -23.97 -9.61
C GLU A 50 6.47 -23.05 -9.69
N GLY A 51 5.29 -23.64 -9.52
CA GLY A 51 4.01 -22.96 -9.53
C GLY A 51 2.87 -23.97 -9.48
N ALA A 52 1.66 -23.47 -9.68
CA ALA A 52 0.46 -24.30 -9.76
C ALA A 52 -0.42 -23.80 -10.89
N ALA A 53 -1.10 -24.72 -11.58
CA ALA A 53 -2.15 -24.36 -12.50
C ALA A 53 -3.36 -25.27 -12.33
N ALA A 54 -4.52 -24.75 -12.71
CA ALA A 54 -5.76 -25.49 -12.79
C ALA A 54 -6.57 -25.03 -13.99
N VAL A 55 -7.46 -25.89 -14.46
CA VAL A 55 -8.50 -25.53 -15.43
C VAL A 55 -9.85 -25.76 -14.78
N VAL A 56 -10.69 -24.73 -14.83
CA VAL A 56 -12.10 -24.83 -14.50
C VAL A 56 -12.88 -24.92 -15.80
N GLU A 57 -13.56 -26.05 -16.01
CA GLU A 57 -14.47 -26.25 -17.12
C GLU A 57 -15.91 -25.97 -16.68
N PHE A 58 -16.64 -25.23 -17.51
CA PHE A 58 -18.05 -24.94 -17.28
C PHE A 58 -18.90 -25.80 -18.20
N ARG A 59 -19.62 -26.78 -17.65
CA ARG A 59 -20.48 -27.70 -18.40
C ARG A 59 -21.85 -27.78 -17.73
N ASP A 60 -22.92 -27.57 -18.49
CA ASP A 60 -24.30 -27.80 -18.03
C ASP A 60 -24.62 -27.14 -16.66
N SER A 61 -24.11 -25.93 -16.43
CA SER A 61 -24.23 -25.18 -15.15
C SER A 61 -23.51 -25.80 -13.95
N VAL A 62 -22.60 -26.74 -14.19
CA VAL A 62 -21.68 -27.32 -13.21
C VAL A 62 -20.26 -26.92 -13.60
N ALA A 63 -19.51 -26.38 -12.63
CA ALA A 63 -18.11 -26.06 -12.80
C ALA A 63 -17.26 -27.15 -12.14
N ALA A 64 -16.33 -27.73 -12.89
CA ALA A 64 -15.40 -28.73 -12.39
C ALA A 64 -13.96 -28.23 -12.58
N ALA A 65 -13.10 -28.47 -11.59
CA ALA A 65 -11.71 -28.02 -11.62
C ALA A 65 -10.74 -29.21 -11.68
N GLU A 66 -9.85 -29.22 -12.68
CA GLU A 66 -8.72 -30.14 -12.81
C GLU A 66 -7.42 -29.40 -12.49
N ARG A 67 -6.55 -30.01 -11.68
CA ARG A 67 -5.28 -29.40 -11.23
C ARG A 67 -4.10 -30.02 -11.96
N PHE A 68 -3.12 -29.19 -12.32
CA PHE A 68 -1.91 -29.57 -13.03
C PHE A 68 -0.66 -29.19 -12.25
N TYR A 69 0.19 -30.19 -12.01
CA TYR A 69 1.43 -30.02 -11.24
C TYR A 69 2.67 -29.85 -12.12
N THR A 70 2.52 -30.02 -13.44
CA THR A 70 3.59 -29.81 -14.42
C THR A 70 3.04 -29.20 -15.70
N SER A 71 3.86 -28.41 -16.41
CA SER A 71 3.53 -27.86 -17.72
C SER A 71 3.18 -28.95 -18.75
N THR A 72 3.82 -30.11 -18.68
CA THR A 72 3.58 -31.24 -19.59
C THR A 72 2.19 -31.84 -19.40
N GLN A 73 1.67 -31.93 -18.18
CA GLN A 73 0.29 -32.37 -17.93
C GLN A 73 -0.71 -31.38 -18.53
N LEU A 74 -0.49 -30.08 -18.33
CA LEU A 74 -1.31 -29.03 -18.91
C LEU A 74 -1.29 -29.07 -20.45
N GLN A 75 -0.11 -29.28 -21.05
CA GLN A 75 0.02 -29.41 -22.50
C GLN A 75 -0.75 -30.62 -23.02
N LYS A 76 -0.63 -31.79 -22.37
CA LYS A 76 -1.40 -33.00 -22.71
C LYS A 76 -2.90 -32.79 -22.61
N TYR A 77 -3.37 -32.08 -21.58
CA TYR A 77 -4.78 -31.73 -21.43
C TYR A 77 -5.26 -30.88 -22.62
N MET A 78 -4.50 -29.82 -22.97
CA MET A 78 -4.87 -28.93 -24.08
C MET A 78 -4.90 -29.65 -25.44
N THR A 79 -4.02 -30.63 -25.67
CA THR A 79 -4.02 -31.44 -26.90
C THR A 79 -5.16 -32.47 -26.93
N ASN A 80 -5.58 -32.98 -25.77
CA ASN A 80 -6.59 -34.04 -25.69
C ASN A 80 -8.02 -33.50 -25.63
N HIS A 81 -8.21 -32.25 -25.17
CA HIS A 81 -9.53 -31.68 -24.93
C HIS A 81 -9.81 -30.49 -25.85
N HIS A 82 -10.01 -30.79 -27.14
CA HIS A 82 -10.52 -29.82 -28.11
C HIS A 82 -12.03 -29.56 -27.97
N ASN A 83 -12.76 -30.42 -27.25
CA ASN A 83 -14.22 -30.37 -27.18
C ASN A 83 -14.75 -29.09 -26.49
N CYS A 84 -15.84 -28.56 -27.06
CA CYS A 84 -16.35 -27.20 -26.91
C CYS A 84 -17.02 -26.93 -25.56
N THR A 85 -16.22 -26.63 -24.55
CA THR A 85 -16.71 -26.08 -23.29
C THR A 85 -15.96 -24.79 -22.99
N PRO A 86 -16.62 -23.79 -22.38
CA PRO A 86 -15.91 -22.64 -21.83
C PRO A 86 -14.89 -23.11 -20.78
N ARG A 87 -13.64 -22.64 -20.92
CA ARG A 87 -12.54 -23.03 -20.03
C ARG A 87 -11.87 -21.82 -19.43
N LEU A 88 -11.63 -21.88 -18.13
CA LEU A 88 -10.85 -20.92 -17.38
C LEU A 88 -9.56 -21.58 -16.86
N PHE A 89 -8.43 -21.15 -17.41
CA PHE A 89 -7.12 -21.52 -16.90
C PHE A 89 -6.74 -20.56 -15.77
N ILE A 90 -6.31 -21.09 -14.63
CA ILE A 90 -5.83 -20.29 -13.50
C ILE A 90 -4.39 -20.71 -13.24
N VAL A 91 -3.47 -19.77 -13.30
CA VAL A 91 -2.02 -20.02 -13.13
C VAL A 91 -1.50 -19.16 -11.99
N GLN A 92 -0.86 -19.80 -11.02
CA GLN A 92 -0.23 -19.16 -9.88
C GLN A 92 1.29 -19.34 -9.92
N GLY A 93 2.04 -18.26 -9.68
CA GLY A 93 3.52 -18.29 -9.69
C GLY A 93 4.16 -17.88 -11.01
N LEU A 94 3.45 -18.03 -12.12
CA LEU A 94 3.96 -17.80 -13.48
C LEU A 94 5.32 -18.49 -13.81
N PRO A 95 5.49 -19.78 -13.51
CA PRO A 95 6.68 -20.51 -13.97
C PRO A 95 6.84 -20.45 -15.49
N SER A 96 8.08 -20.35 -15.97
CA SER A 96 8.39 -20.08 -17.38
C SER A 96 7.84 -21.17 -18.32
N ASN A 97 7.75 -22.42 -17.86
CA ASN A 97 7.27 -23.54 -18.68
C ASN A 97 5.75 -23.46 -18.91
N TYR A 98 5.00 -22.93 -17.95
CA TYR A 98 3.57 -22.67 -18.13
C TYR A 98 3.33 -21.46 -19.04
N ILE A 99 4.15 -20.41 -18.93
CA ILE A 99 4.10 -19.26 -19.86
C ILE A 99 4.36 -19.74 -21.29
N GLU A 100 5.40 -20.55 -21.49
CA GLU A 100 5.71 -21.13 -22.80
C GLU A 100 4.54 -21.96 -23.35
N THR A 101 3.97 -22.83 -22.52
CA THR A 101 2.89 -23.75 -22.89
C THR A 101 1.62 -23.00 -23.29
N LEU A 102 1.16 -22.06 -22.47
CA LEU A 102 -0.05 -21.26 -22.73
C LEU A 102 0.18 -20.22 -23.82
N GLY A 103 1.32 -19.54 -23.78
CA GLY A 103 1.70 -18.51 -24.75
C GLY A 103 1.78 -19.08 -26.16
N ALA A 104 2.41 -20.25 -26.34
CA ALA A 104 2.48 -20.93 -27.63
C ALA A 104 1.10 -21.46 -28.08
N ALA A 105 0.35 -22.09 -27.18
CA ALA A 105 -0.93 -22.72 -27.52
C ALA A 105 -1.99 -21.69 -27.98
N PHE A 106 -2.05 -20.53 -27.30
CA PHE A 106 -3.06 -19.51 -27.56
C PHE A 106 -2.55 -18.31 -28.37
N ASN A 107 -1.26 -18.27 -28.73
CA ASN A 107 -0.58 -17.14 -29.37
C ASN A 107 -0.80 -15.81 -28.62
N ILE A 108 -0.60 -15.84 -27.31
CA ILE A 108 -0.90 -14.71 -26.42
C ILE A 108 0.16 -13.62 -26.61
N ASP A 109 -0.27 -12.35 -26.68
CA ASP A 109 0.65 -11.22 -26.69
C ASP A 109 1.57 -11.25 -25.45
N PRO A 110 2.91 -11.26 -25.60
CA PRO A 110 3.86 -11.26 -24.50
C PRO A 110 3.67 -10.14 -23.47
N ASN A 111 3.07 -9.01 -23.86
CA ASN A 111 2.76 -7.92 -22.94
C ASN A 111 1.80 -8.37 -21.82
N PHE A 112 0.93 -9.36 -22.04
CA PHE A 112 0.06 -9.91 -21.00
C PHE A 112 0.86 -10.45 -19.82
N PHE A 113 1.83 -11.35 -20.08
CA PHE A 113 2.71 -11.92 -19.06
C PHE A 113 3.68 -10.89 -18.49
N ALA A 114 4.22 -10.00 -19.34
CA ALA A 114 5.16 -8.98 -18.92
C ALA A 114 4.55 -8.02 -17.87
N ARG A 115 3.32 -7.56 -18.07
CA ARG A 115 2.61 -6.71 -17.09
C ARG A 115 2.47 -7.37 -15.73
N GLN A 116 2.07 -8.65 -15.69
CA GLN A 116 1.94 -9.41 -14.43
C GLN A 116 3.27 -9.48 -13.67
N ILE A 117 4.40 -9.68 -14.37
CA ILE A 117 5.73 -9.78 -13.76
C ILE A 117 6.22 -8.40 -13.30
N LEU A 118 6.20 -7.40 -14.19
CA LEU A 118 6.78 -6.07 -13.98
C LEU A 118 6.03 -5.23 -12.95
N SER A 119 4.72 -5.46 -12.78
CA SER A 119 3.87 -4.77 -11.80
C SER A 119 4.42 -4.79 -10.37
N GLY A 120 5.19 -5.82 -9.99
CA GLY A 120 5.76 -5.97 -8.65
C GLY A 120 7.21 -5.50 -8.47
N MET A 121 7.90 -5.05 -9.51
CA MET A 121 9.35 -4.77 -9.45
C MET A 121 9.69 -3.55 -8.55
N PRO A 122 10.79 -3.59 -7.77
CA PRO A 122 11.15 -2.51 -6.83
C PRO A 122 11.57 -1.21 -7.51
N LEU A 123 11.08 -0.07 -6.98
CA LEU A 123 11.42 1.30 -7.41
C LEU A 123 12.92 1.63 -7.33
N HIS A 124 13.63 1.03 -6.38
CA HIS A 124 15.00 1.44 -6.01
C HIS A 124 16.11 0.75 -6.82
N THR A 125 15.76 -0.05 -7.82
CA THR A 125 16.79 -0.51 -8.76
C THR A 125 16.95 0.58 -9.82
N ASN A 126 18.07 1.31 -9.80
CA ASN A 126 18.42 2.34 -10.80
C ASN A 126 18.35 1.86 -12.27
N LYS A 127 18.21 0.55 -12.49
CA LYS A 127 18.14 -0.10 -13.81
C LYS A 127 16.75 -0.69 -14.14
N GLY A 128 15.81 -0.72 -13.20
CA GLY A 128 14.49 -1.32 -13.41
C GLY A 128 13.51 -0.33 -14.02
N MET A 129 13.06 -0.57 -15.25
CA MET A 129 11.96 0.18 -15.85
C MET A 129 10.66 -0.18 -15.12
N ARG A 130 9.86 0.82 -14.73
CA ARG A 130 8.47 0.56 -14.26
C ARG A 130 7.69 -0.10 -15.39
N ASP A 131 6.66 -0.87 -15.02
CA ASP A 131 5.62 -1.25 -15.98
C ASP A 131 5.08 0.02 -16.67
N VAL A 132 5.33 0.14 -17.97
CA VAL A 132 4.82 1.23 -18.80
C VAL A 132 3.48 0.73 -19.34
N PRO A 133 2.35 1.36 -18.96
CA PRO A 133 1.05 0.93 -19.43
C PRO A 133 0.99 0.93 -20.96
N LEU A 134 0.41 -0.12 -21.53
CA LEU A 134 0.05 -0.12 -22.94
C LEU A 134 -1.01 0.96 -23.20
N LEU A 135 -1.04 1.47 -24.43
CA LEU A 135 -2.09 2.37 -24.86
C LEU A 135 -3.46 1.68 -24.74
N SER A 136 -4.51 2.42 -24.39
CA SER A 136 -5.87 1.88 -24.34
C SER A 136 -6.37 1.39 -25.70
N SER A 137 -5.80 1.91 -26.80
CA SER A 137 -6.06 1.45 -28.16
C SER A 137 -5.29 0.18 -28.54
N HIS A 138 -4.32 -0.26 -27.74
CA HIS A 138 -3.55 -1.46 -27.99
C HIS A 138 -4.47 -2.70 -27.95
N PRO A 139 -4.37 -3.66 -28.89
CA PRO A 139 -5.24 -4.84 -28.92
C PRO A 139 -5.29 -5.61 -27.59
N THR A 140 -4.14 -5.84 -26.96
CA THR A 140 -4.04 -6.51 -25.64
C THR A 140 -4.84 -5.81 -24.54
N SER A 141 -5.01 -4.49 -24.60
CA SER A 141 -5.79 -3.72 -23.62
C SER A 141 -7.30 -3.97 -23.74
N ARG A 142 -7.75 -4.51 -24.86
CA ARG A 142 -9.15 -4.88 -25.13
C ARG A 142 -9.46 -6.33 -24.75
N GLU A 143 -8.45 -7.20 -24.79
CA GLU A 143 -8.59 -8.63 -24.49
C GLU A 143 -8.15 -8.99 -23.06
N SER A 144 -7.51 -8.06 -22.35
CA SER A 144 -6.98 -8.32 -21.02
C SER A 144 -6.86 -7.06 -20.15
N PHE A 145 -7.00 -7.26 -18.85
CA PHE A 145 -6.68 -6.25 -17.84
C PHE A 145 -5.83 -6.85 -16.71
N CYS A 146 -5.17 -5.97 -15.98
CA CYS A 146 -4.28 -6.25 -14.88
C CYS A 146 -4.70 -5.40 -13.66
N ILE A 147 -5.21 -6.06 -12.63
CA ILE A 147 -5.63 -5.43 -11.37
C ILE A 147 -4.56 -5.67 -10.31
N ARG A 148 -4.14 -4.59 -9.67
CA ARG A 148 -3.21 -4.67 -8.53
C ARG A 148 -3.99 -4.56 -7.23
N TYR A 149 -3.57 -5.30 -6.22
CA TYR A 149 -4.20 -5.31 -4.90
C TYR A 149 -3.18 -5.60 -3.80
N HIS A 150 -3.65 -5.67 -2.57
CA HIS A 150 -2.78 -5.82 -1.41
C HIS A 150 -3.27 -6.97 -0.52
N GLU A 151 -2.36 -7.86 -0.15
CA GLU A 151 -2.59 -8.88 0.88
C GLU A 151 -1.91 -8.39 2.16
N LEU A 152 -2.70 -8.20 3.22
CA LEU A 152 -2.17 -7.74 4.51
C LEU A 152 -1.77 -8.93 5.35
N ARG A 153 -0.59 -8.87 5.94
CA ARG A 153 -0.07 -9.88 6.85
C ARG A 153 0.41 -9.28 8.16
N GLU A 154 0.22 -10.01 9.24
CA GLU A 154 0.75 -9.69 10.56
C GLU A 154 1.99 -10.54 10.81
N PHE A 155 3.08 -9.89 11.20
CA PHE A 155 4.37 -10.50 11.46
C PHE A 155 4.55 -10.63 12.97
N ALA A 156 4.98 -11.81 13.42
CA ALA A 156 5.24 -12.05 14.84
C ALA A 156 6.45 -11.26 15.34
N ASP A 157 7.44 -11.10 14.47
CA ASP A 157 8.70 -10.41 14.75
C ASP A 157 8.69 -8.99 14.16
N ALA A 158 9.39 -8.06 14.80
CA ALA A 158 9.51 -6.69 14.32
C ALA A 158 10.30 -6.63 13.00
N ILE A 159 9.68 -6.10 11.95
CA ILE A 159 10.27 -6.03 10.60
C ILE A 159 11.46 -5.07 10.54
N GLY A 160 11.46 -4.02 11.35
CA GLY A 160 12.60 -3.09 11.51
C GLY A 160 12.96 -2.24 10.27
N ASP A 161 12.25 -2.40 9.16
CA ASP A 161 12.50 -1.71 7.89
C ASP A 161 11.16 -1.37 7.18
N TRP A 162 11.19 -0.39 6.26
CA TRP A 162 10.03 0.07 5.50
C TRP A 162 9.61 -0.91 4.41
N GLU A 163 10.54 -1.74 3.94
CA GLU A 163 10.33 -2.64 2.82
C GLU A 163 11.06 -3.98 3.05
N LEU A 164 10.31 -5.07 2.92
CA LEU A 164 10.86 -6.41 2.73
C LEU A 164 10.70 -6.82 1.28
N ARG A 165 11.65 -7.60 0.76
CA ARG A 165 11.50 -8.29 -0.53
C ARG A 165 11.33 -9.77 -0.29
N VAL A 166 10.31 -10.35 -0.91
CA VAL A 166 10.04 -11.79 -0.77
C VAL A 166 11.15 -12.56 -1.48
N LEU A 167 11.67 -13.62 -0.85
CA LEU A 167 12.64 -14.49 -1.50
C LEU A 167 11.98 -15.20 -2.71
N ASP A 168 12.73 -15.35 -3.80
CA ASP A 168 12.31 -16.02 -5.04
C ASP A 168 11.10 -15.41 -5.78
N GLN A 169 10.59 -14.26 -5.33
CA GLN A 169 9.47 -13.57 -5.97
C GLN A 169 9.79 -12.10 -6.20
N PRO A 170 9.43 -11.52 -7.37
CA PRO A 170 9.57 -10.08 -7.61
C PRO A 170 8.42 -9.32 -6.93
N ARG A 171 8.26 -9.52 -5.61
CA ARG A 171 7.21 -8.92 -4.77
C ARG A 171 7.81 -8.33 -3.51
N ARG A 172 7.14 -7.30 -3.01
CA ARG A 172 7.57 -6.55 -1.83
C ARG A 172 6.46 -6.45 -0.80
N VAL A 173 6.89 -6.40 0.46
CA VAL A 173 6.04 -6.12 1.61
C VAL A 173 6.41 -4.73 2.11
N SER A 174 5.42 -3.85 2.15
CA SER A 174 5.60 -2.48 2.62
C SER A 174 5.02 -2.31 4.01
N VAL A 175 5.80 -1.71 4.91
CA VAL A 175 5.44 -1.56 6.33
C VAL A 175 5.15 -0.11 6.64
N SER A 176 4.18 0.14 7.52
CA SER A 176 3.87 1.47 8.03
C SER A 176 4.48 1.66 9.41
N LYS A 177 4.71 2.90 9.81
CA LYS A 177 5.12 3.24 11.17
C LYS A 177 3.99 3.88 11.95
N PHE A 178 3.99 3.70 13.25
CA PHE A 178 3.17 4.47 14.17
C PHE A 178 4.07 5.07 15.25
N ASN A 179 4.11 6.40 15.33
CA ASN A 179 4.88 7.14 16.33
C ASN A 179 6.40 6.83 16.30
N GLY A 180 6.94 6.56 15.12
CA GLY A 180 8.35 6.25 14.89
C GLY A 180 8.73 4.77 14.98
N GLU A 181 7.82 3.92 15.48
CA GLU A 181 7.98 2.46 15.56
C GLU A 181 7.30 1.77 14.38
N PHE A 182 7.87 0.67 13.89
CA PHE A 182 7.27 -0.10 12.79
C PHE A 182 6.06 -0.88 13.29
N ASP A 183 4.96 -0.80 12.55
CA ASP A 183 3.77 -1.60 12.79
C ASP A 183 4.07 -3.07 12.46
N GLY A 184 3.41 -4.00 13.17
CA GLY A 184 3.55 -5.44 12.93
C GLY A 184 2.87 -5.90 11.64
N VAL A 185 2.21 -5.00 10.91
CA VAL A 185 1.44 -5.30 9.70
C VAL A 185 2.24 -4.95 8.45
N GLY A 186 2.50 -5.96 7.62
CA GLY A 186 3.09 -5.82 6.30
C GLY A 186 2.04 -5.87 5.19
N ILE A 187 2.20 -4.98 4.21
CA ILE A 187 1.30 -4.86 3.06
C ILE A 187 2.01 -5.44 1.84
N VAL A 188 1.65 -6.67 1.49
CA VAL A 188 2.19 -7.41 0.35
C VAL A 188 1.51 -6.91 -0.92
N ARG A 189 2.29 -6.44 -1.88
CA ARG A 189 1.74 -6.06 -3.19
C ARG A 189 1.49 -7.30 -4.03
N LYS A 190 0.28 -7.43 -4.53
CA LYS A 190 -0.17 -8.54 -5.38
C LYS A 190 -0.75 -8.00 -6.69
N THR A 191 -0.72 -8.83 -7.72
CA THR A 191 -1.28 -8.54 -9.03
C THR A 191 -2.10 -9.74 -9.48
N ALA A 192 -3.25 -9.49 -10.07
CA ALA A 192 -4.04 -10.46 -10.80
C ALA A 192 -4.31 -9.94 -12.20
N SER A 193 -4.03 -10.75 -13.21
CA SER A 193 -4.32 -10.40 -14.60
C SER A 193 -5.27 -11.42 -15.19
N ILE A 194 -6.16 -10.97 -16.06
CA ILE A 194 -7.02 -11.87 -16.83
C ILE A 194 -6.90 -11.55 -18.31
N TRP A 195 -6.84 -12.60 -19.12
CA TRP A 195 -6.92 -12.54 -20.58
C TRP A 195 -8.08 -13.40 -21.04
N PHE A 196 -8.74 -12.98 -22.11
CA PHE A 196 -9.92 -13.63 -22.63
C PHE A 196 -9.88 -13.71 -24.14
N ARG A 197 -10.34 -14.85 -24.68
CA ARG A 197 -10.51 -15.09 -26.10
C ARG A 197 -11.80 -15.84 -26.35
N ALA A 198 -12.66 -15.25 -27.19
CA ALA A 198 -13.79 -15.98 -27.76
C ALA A 198 -13.28 -17.03 -28.76
N ARG A 199 -13.85 -18.23 -28.73
CA ARG A 199 -13.59 -19.23 -29.78
C ARG A 199 -14.40 -18.90 -31.03
N GLU A 200 -13.92 -19.39 -32.16
CA GLU A 200 -14.65 -19.28 -33.42
C GLU A 200 -15.99 -20.03 -33.34
N LYS A 201 -16.97 -19.59 -34.14
CA LYS A 201 -18.29 -20.24 -34.30
C LYS A 201 -19.16 -20.34 -33.05
N GLY A 202 -18.88 -19.55 -32.00
CA GLY A 202 -19.70 -19.55 -30.79
C GLY A 202 -19.53 -20.79 -29.91
N GLU A 203 -18.43 -21.54 -30.09
CA GLU A 203 -18.11 -22.77 -29.36
C GLU A 203 -17.63 -22.52 -27.91
N GLY A 204 -18.01 -21.39 -27.32
CA GLY A 204 -17.56 -20.93 -26.00
C GLY A 204 -16.34 -20.01 -26.05
N TRP A 205 -15.56 -20.01 -24.97
CA TRP A 205 -14.44 -19.11 -24.78
C TRP A 205 -13.32 -19.76 -23.96
N ASP A 206 -12.10 -19.21 -24.09
CA ASP A 206 -10.96 -19.54 -23.25
C ASP A 206 -10.53 -18.27 -22.49
N ALA A 207 -10.35 -18.40 -21.18
CA ALA A 207 -9.84 -17.32 -20.34
C ALA A 207 -8.66 -17.80 -19.50
N ILE A 208 -7.75 -16.89 -19.18
CA ILE A 208 -6.56 -17.18 -18.40
C ILE A 208 -6.45 -16.14 -17.29
N ILE A 209 -6.47 -16.58 -16.03
CA ILE A 209 -6.16 -15.77 -14.85
C ILE A 209 -4.74 -16.07 -14.39
N LEU A 210 -3.95 -15.01 -14.21
CA LEU A 210 -2.61 -15.07 -13.65
C LEU A 210 -2.64 -14.51 -12.23
N LEU A 211 -2.09 -15.26 -11.29
CA LEU A 211 -2.05 -14.93 -9.88
C LEU A 211 -0.63 -14.99 -9.35
N ASP A 212 -0.39 -14.19 -8.33
CA ASP A 212 0.85 -14.27 -7.58
C ASP A 212 0.85 -15.47 -6.63
N PRO A 213 2.00 -16.13 -6.44
CA PRO A 213 2.14 -17.23 -5.49
C PRO A 213 1.99 -16.72 -4.05
N PRO A 214 1.64 -17.60 -3.10
CA PRO A 214 1.66 -17.24 -1.69
C PRO A 214 3.06 -16.81 -1.27
N ILE A 215 3.15 -15.93 -0.27
CA ILE A 215 4.47 -15.56 0.28
C ILE A 215 4.91 -16.59 1.32
N GLY A 216 6.20 -16.95 1.28
CA GLY A 216 6.84 -17.73 2.33
C GLY A 216 7.32 -16.86 3.48
N ASP A 217 8.09 -17.45 4.38
CA ASP A 217 8.63 -16.77 5.58
C ASP A 217 10.04 -16.20 5.36
N GLN A 218 10.61 -16.31 4.16
CA GLN A 218 11.97 -15.84 3.86
C GLN A 218 11.94 -14.52 3.09
N PHE A 219 12.70 -13.54 3.58
CA PHE A 219 12.73 -12.18 3.04
C PHE A 219 14.15 -11.63 2.97
N TYR A 220 14.35 -10.64 2.11
CA TYR A 220 15.50 -9.74 2.15
C TYR A 220 15.09 -8.41 2.81
N VAL A 221 15.89 -7.95 3.78
CA VAL A 221 15.74 -6.67 4.48
C VAL A 221 16.80 -5.68 4.01
N GLY A 222 16.39 -4.42 3.86
CA GLY A 222 17.27 -3.31 3.54
C GLY A 222 17.89 -3.35 2.15
N LEU A 223 18.73 -2.35 1.89
CA LEU A 223 19.46 -2.23 0.63
C LEU A 223 20.58 -3.27 0.50
N GLU A 224 21.13 -3.72 1.63
CA GLU A 224 22.19 -4.72 1.71
C GLU A 224 21.70 -6.15 1.40
N LYS A 225 20.38 -6.34 1.21
CA LYS A 225 19.75 -7.65 0.96
C LYS A 225 20.14 -8.70 2.01
N ARG A 226 20.07 -8.34 3.29
CA ARG A 226 20.27 -9.32 4.37
C ARG A 226 19.08 -10.25 4.41
N GLN A 227 19.32 -11.56 4.34
CA GLN A 227 18.25 -12.55 4.42
C GLN A 227 17.77 -12.68 5.86
N CYS A 228 16.46 -12.71 6.06
CA CYS A 228 15.83 -12.99 7.34
C CYS A 228 14.68 -13.98 7.16
N THR A 229 14.34 -14.68 8.23
CA THR A 229 13.12 -15.50 8.30
C THR A 229 12.17 -14.84 9.27
N LEU A 230 10.97 -14.48 8.81
CA LEU A 230 9.94 -13.82 9.61
C LEU A 230 8.64 -14.56 9.41
N ARG A 231 8.06 -15.09 10.50
CA ARG A 231 6.78 -15.78 10.41
C ARG A 231 5.66 -14.76 10.25
N SER A 232 4.78 -15.00 9.27
CA SER A 232 3.63 -14.13 9.02
C SER A 232 2.31 -14.90 8.96
N VAL A 233 1.23 -14.27 9.39
CA VAL A 233 -0.15 -14.76 9.26
C VAL A 233 -1.00 -13.73 8.53
N LEU A 234 -2.14 -14.16 7.98
CA LEU A 234 -3.07 -13.23 7.33
C LEU A 234 -3.64 -12.25 8.35
N TYR A 235 -3.56 -10.96 8.05
CA TYR A 235 -4.08 -9.91 8.92
C TYR A 235 -5.59 -10.09 9.11
N ARG A 236 -6.03 -10.22 10.37
CA ARG A 236 -7.43 -10.50 10.75
C ARG A 236 -8.06 -11.70 10.02
N GLY A 237 -7.24 -12.71 9.66
CA GLY A 237 -7.69 -13.90 8.94
C GLY A 237 -7.85 -13.73 7.43
N GLY A 238 -7.50 -12.58 6.86
CA GLY A 238 -7.56 -12.32 5.41
C GLY A 238 -8.89 -11.69 4.96
N TYR A 239 -9.10 -11.64 3.65
CA TYR A 239 -10.24 -10.95 3.02
C TYR A 239 -11.61 -11.53 3.43
N ILE A 240 -12.63 -10.67 3.47
CA ILE A 240 -14.00 -11.06 3.83
C ILE A 240 -14.62 -11.84 2.67
N ASP A 241 -15.29 -12.96 2.98
CA ASP A 241 -16.02 -13.72 1.96
C ASP A 241 -17.18 -12.88 1.41
N PHE A 242 -17.26 -12.82 0.08
CA PHE A 242 -18.27 -12.05 -0.65
C PHE A 242 -19.38 -12.93 -1.23
N SER A 243 -19.37 -14.23 -0.91
CA SER A 243 -20.47 -15.14 -1.26
C SER A 243 -21.76 -14.73 -0.54
N PRO A 244 -22.91 -14.68 -1.21
CA PRO A 244 -24.18 -14.37 -0.54
C PRO A 244 -24.55 -15.49 0.45
N LEU A 245 -25.23 -15.13 1.55
CA LEU A 245 -25.78 -16.11 2.47
C LEU A 245 -26.80 -16.99 1.75
N ARG A 246 -26.58 -18.30 1.75
CA ARG A 246 -27.51 -19.24 1.10
C ARG A 246 -28.81 -19.32 1.91
N GLN A 247 -29.96 -19.36 1.25
CA GLN A 247 -31.26 -19.50 1.91
C GLN A 247 -31.34 -20.76 2.79
N ASP A 248 -30.68 -21.83 2.37
CA ASP A 248 -30.66 -23.12 3.09
C ASP A 248 -29.64 -23.18 4.24
N SER A 249 -28.93 -22.09 4.55
CA SER A 249 -27.85 -22.08 5.56
C SER A 249 -28.35 -22.40 6.97
N LEU A 250 -29.65 -22.22 7.25
CA LEU A 250 -30.26 -22.54 8.53
C LEU A 250 -30.62 -24.03 8.68
N ALA A 251 -30.61 -24.81 7.60
CA ALA A 251 -30.76 -26.25 7.69
C ALA A 251 -29.54 -26.81 8.43
N LEU A 252 -29.78 -27.54 9.53
CA LEU A 252 -28.75 -28.05 10.46
C LEU A 252 -27.57 -28.74 9.75
N ASP A 253 -27.83 -29.40 8.62
CA ASP A 253 -26.85 -30.15 7.83
C ASP A 253 -25.91 -29.29 6.98
N HIS A 254 -26.23 -28.00 6.79
CA HIS A 254 -25.40 -27.04 6.05
C HIS A 254 -24.54 -26.17 6.97
N ALA A 255 -24.65 -26.34 8.29
CA ALA A 255 -23.92 -25.58 9.29
C ALA A 255 -22.42 -25.59 8.97
N ALA A 256 -21.96 -24.47 8.41
CA ALA A 256 -20.59 -24.15 8.05
C ALA A 256 -19.96 -25.05 6.97
N ARG A 257 -20.45 -25.00 5.72
CA ARG A 257 -19.49 -25.14 4.61
C ARG A 257 -18.38 -24.11 4.85
N ALA A 258 -17.17 -24.60 5.12
CA ALA A 258 -16.03 -23.74 5.38
C ALA A 258 -15.80 -22.88 4.13
N GLY A 259 -15.71 -21.56 4.32
CA GLY A 259 -15.31 -20.65 3.25
C GLY A 259 -13.89 -20.97 2.75
N PRO A 260 -13.39 -20.20 1.78
CA PRO A 260 -12.05 -20.42 1.24
C PRO A 260 -11.00 -20.33 2.35
N ARG A 261 -9.93 -21.12 2.23
CA ARG A 261 -8.87 -21.15 3.25
C ARG A 261 -8.02 -19.87 3.26
N ARG A 262 -7.99 -19.12 2.15
CA ARG A 262 -7.23 -17.87 1.98
C ARG A 262 -5.71 -18.05 1.96
N GLU A 263 -5.24 -19.29 1.89
CA GLU A 263 -3.81 -19.63 1.84
C GLU A 263 -3.24 -19.49 0.42
N SER A 264 -4.09 -19.68 -0.60
CA SER A 264 -3.70 -19.58 -2.01
C SER A 264 -4.82 -18.97 -2.83
N ALA A 265 -4.51 -17.87 -3.53
CA ALA A 265 -5.44 -17.22 -4.44
C ALA A 265 -5.99 -18.18 -5.52
N LEU A 266 -5.20 -19.17 -5.96
CA LEU A 266 -5.64 -20.18 -6.93
C LEU A 266 -6.76 -21.05 -6.36
N GLU A 267 -6.57 -21.57 -5.15
CA GLU A 267 -7.56 -22.42 -4.50
C GLU A 267 -8.80 -21.63 -4.08
N ASP A 268 -8.62 -20.37 -3.66
CA ASP A 268 -9.73 -19.46 -3.35
C ASP A 268 -10.60 -19.20 -4.59
N LEU A 269 -10.00 -18.90 -5.75
CA LEU A 269 -10.77 -18.71 -6.98
C LEU A 269 -11.42 -20.00 -7.47
N ILE A 270 -10.74 -21.15 -7.39
CA ILE A 270 -11.37 -22.45 -7.69
C ILE A 270 -12.61 -22.66 -6.81
N TYR A 271 -12.52 -22.36 -5.51
CA TYR A 271 -13.66 -22.42 -4.61
C TYR A 271 -14.81 -21.52 -5.09
N TYR A 272 -14.52 -20.27 -5.47
CA TYR A 272 -15.56 -19.35 -5.94
C TYR A 272 -16.23 -19.79 -7.24
N TYR A 273 -15.47 -20.34 -8.19
CA TYR A 273 -16.04 -20.81 -9.45
C TYR A 273 -16.79 -22.15 -9.32
N THR A 274 -16.45 -23.00 -8.35
CA THR A 274 -16.97 -24.38 -8.26
C THR A 274 -17.96 -24.64 -7.12
N GLN A 275 -17.82 -23.95 -5.99
CA GLN A 275 -18.48 -24.31 -4.73
C GLN A 275 -19.31 -23.19 -4.10
N ALA A 276 -18.96 -21.92 -4.35
CA ALA A 276 -19.59 -20.78 -3.69
C ALA A 276 -21.07 -20.59 -4.11
N GLU A 277 -21.35 -20.66 -5.42
CA GLU A 277 -22.71 -20.53 -5.93
C GLU A 277 -23.43 -21.90 -6.03
N PRO A 278 -24.77 -21.97 -5.85
CA PRO A 278 -25.50 -23.22 -6.03
C PRO A 278 -25.35 -23.77 -7.46
N PRO A 279 -25.22 -25.09 -7.64
CA PRO A 279 -25.21 -25.69 -8.97
C PRO A 279 -26.49 -25.30 -9.72
N GLY A 280 -26.36 -24.78 -10.94
CA GLY A 280 -27.48 -24.28 -11.75
C GLY A 280 -27.75 -22.78 -11.68
N VAL A 281 -27.28 -22.07 -10.65
CA VAL A 281 -27.51 -20.61 -10.52
C VAL A 281 -26.43 -19.82 -11.25
N ALA A 282 -25.17 -20.24 -11.13
CA ALA A 282 -24.03 -19.60 -11.77
C ALA A 282 -23.93 -20.01 -13.24
N ARG A 283 -24.44 -19.18 -14.15
CA ARG A 283 -24.16 -19.34 -15.59
C ARG A 283 -22.95 -18.48 -15.96
N TYR A 284 -21.79 -19.12 -16.03
CA TYR A 284 -20.57 -18.51 -16.54
C TYR A 284 -20.55 -18.46 -18.07
N ASP A 285 -21.65 -17.99 -18.66
CA ASP A 285 -21.82 -17.96 -20.11
C ASP A 285 -21.05 -16.78 -20.72
N SER A 286 -20.86 -15.70 -19.95
CA SER A 286 -20.29 -14.44 -20.42
C SER A 286 -18.95 -14.10 -19.73
N PRO A 287 -18.01 -13.44 -20.43
CA PRO A 287 -16.76 -12.94 -19.85
C PRO A 287 -16.97 -12.07 -18.59
N GLU A 288 -18.05 -11.31 -18.54
CA GLU A 288 -18.39 -10.41 -17.44
C GLU A 288 -18.65 -11.20 -16.15
N THR A 289 -19.36 -12.32 -16.22
CA THR A 289 -19.60 -13.18 -15.04
C THR A 289 -18.30 -13.76 -14.48
N VAL A 290 -17.38 -14.15 -15.35
CA VAL A 290 -16.08 -14.73 -14.97
C VAL A 290 -15.17 -13.66 -14.38
N THR A 291 -15.07 -12.52 -15.06
CA THR A 291 -14.27 -11.37 -14.60
C THR A 291 -14.84 -10.76 -13.32
N GLY A 292 -16.16 -10.77 -13.13
CA GLY A 292 -16.83 -10.27 -11.94
C GLY A 292 -16.45 -11.01 -10.66
N VAL A 293 -16.20 -12.33 -10.72
CA VAL A 293 -15.67 -13.09 -9.57
C VAL A 293 -14.27 -12.60 -9.19
N LEU A 294 -13.38 -12.42 -10.17
CA LEU A 294 -12.03 -11.91 -9.93
C LEU A 294 -12.04 -10.47 -9.39
N LYS A 295 -12.90 -9.61 -9.95
CA LYS A 295 -13.09 -8.23 -9.49
C LYS A 295 -13.54 -8.20 -8.03
N ARG A 296 -14.55 -8.98 -7.64
CA ARG A 296 -15.02 -9.09 -6.23
C ARG A 296 -13.93 -9.63 -5.30
N TYR A 297 -13.17 -10.63 -5.73
CA TYR A 297 -12.01 -11.14 -4.98
C TYR A 297 -10.96 -10.05 -4.73
N VAL A 298 -10.66 -9.21 -5.72
CA VAL A 298 -9.73 -8.10 -5.55
C VAL A 298 -10.33 -6.96 -4.71
N ALA A 299 -11.60 -6.64 -4.90
CA ALA A 299 -12.31 -5.61 -4.14
C ALA A 299 -12.33 -5.93 -2.63
N SER A 300 -12.55 -7.19 -2.25
CA SER A 300 -12.55 -7.61 -0.85
C SER A 300 -11.19 -7.39 -0.16
N HIS A 301 -10.08 -7.56 -0.88
CA HIS A 301 -8.74 -7.22 -0.38
C HIS A 301 -8.57 -5.72 -0.20
N TRP A 302 -9.08 -4.92 -1.13
CA TRP A 302 -9.07 -3.47 -1.02
C TRP A 302 -9.85 -2.96 0.19
N MET A 303 -10.98 -3.58 0.52
CA MET A 303 -11.76 -3.22 1.71
C MET A 303 -10.96 -3.39 3.01
N ILE A 304 -10.18 -4.47 3.13
CA ILE A 304 -9.30 -4.67 4.29
C ILE A 304 -8.18 -3.64 4.32
N GLN A 305 -7.55 -3.35 3.18
CA GLN A 305 -6.52 -2.33 3.08
C GLN A 305 -7.05 -0.95 3.48
N LEU A 306 -8.25 -0.59 3.02
CA LEU A 306 -8.91 0.67 3.36
C LEU A 306 -9.15 0.75 4.87
N ARG A 307 -9.70 -0.31 5.48
CA ARG A 307 -9.96 -0.33 6.92
C ARG A 307 -8.69 -0.23 7.75
N TYR A 308 -7.64 -0.96 7.38
CA TYR A 308 -6.34 -0.86 8.04
C TYR A 308 -5.79 0.57 7.97
N SER A 309 -5.90 1.21 6.80
CA SER A 309 -5.41 2.58 6.60
C SER A 309 -6.20 3.62 7.40
N LEU A 310 -7.52 3.42 7.54
CA LEU A 310 -8.37 4.22 8.41
C LEU A 310 -8.01 4.03 9.89
N ASP A 311 -7.77 2.79 10.33
CA ASP A 311 -7.35 2.50 11.70
C ASP A 311 -5.98 3.19 12.01
N LEU A 312 -5.03 3.19 11.07
CA LEU A 312 -3.79 3.96 11.20
C LEU A 312 -4.04 5.47 11.29
N LEU A 313 -4.90 6.01 10.43
CA LEU A 313 -5.23 7.44 10.45
C LEU A 313 -5.81 7.87 11.81
N VAL A 314 -6.73 7.10 12.36
CA VAL A 314 -7.32 7.38 13.68
C VAL A 314 -6.26 7.36 14.79
N LYS A 315 -5.28 6.46 14.71
CA LYS A 315 -4.14 6.46 15.66
C LYS A 315 -3.32 7.75 15.57
N TYR A 316 -3.09 8.28 14.36
CA TYR A 316 -2.41 9.56 14.17
C TYR A 316 -3.25 10.75 14.67
N GLU A 317 -4.54 10.78 14.35
CA GLU A 317 -5.50 11.79 14.86
C GLU A 317 -5.47 11.83 16.40
N ASN A 318 -5.50 10.67 17.06
CA ASN A 318 -5.40 10.57 18.51
C ASN A 318 -4.06 11.08 19.06
N THR A 319 -2.96 10.82 18.36
CA THR A 319 -1.63 11.36 18.75
C THR A 319 -1.63 12.88 18.68
N TYR A 320 -2.21 13.45 17.63
CA TYR A 320 -2.39 14.90 17.49
C TYR A 320 -3.27 15.48 18.61
N HIS A 321 -4.45 14.90 18.87
CA HIS A 321 -5.36 15.39 19.92
C HIS A 321 -4.71 15.39 21.30
N ARG A 322 -3.95 14.34 21.64
CA ARG A 322 -3.19 14.28 22.89
C ARG A 322 -2.11 15.35 22.95
N ALA A 323 -1.40 15.60 21.86
CA ALA A 323 -0.37 16.64 21.79
C ALA A 323 -0.93 18.06 21.94
N CYS A 324 -2.11 18.33 21.38
CA CYS A 324 -2.79 19.62 21.56
C CYS A 324 -3.23 19.86 23.02
N PHE A 325 -3.68 18.81 23.72
CA PHE A 325 -4.22 18.95 25.07
C PHE A 325 -3.14 18.90 26.15
N PHE A 326 -2.12 18.05 25.97
CA PHE A 326 -1.04 17.87 26.94
C PHE A 326 0.23 18.54 26.43
N ALA A 327 0.58 19.69 27.02
CA ALA A 327 1.82 20.42 26.73
C ALA A 327 3.10 19.59 26.98
N SER A 328 2.98 18.42 27.64
CA SER A 328 4.08 17.51 27.94
C SER A 328 4.43 16.54 26.81
N VAL A 329 3.69 16.52 25.69
CA VAL A 329 4.03 15.60 24.59
C VAL A 329 5.36 16.00 23.96
N SER A 330 6.28 15.04 23.85
CA SER A 330 7.59 15.26 23.24
C SER A 330 7.45 15.76 21.80
N SER A 331 8.21 16.80 21.44
CA SER A 331 8.30 17.28 20.06
C SER A 331 8.69 16.17 19.08
N THR A 332 9.53 15.24 19.53
CA THR A 332 10.02 14.13 18.70
C THR A 332 8.88 13.20 18.31
N LEU A 333 7.92 12.97 19.21
CA LEU A 333 6.75 12.15 18.94
C LEU A 333 5.90 12.76 17.82
N ILE A 334 5.65 14.07 17.89
CA ILE A 334 4.82 14.79 16.92
C ILE A 334 5.52 14.86 15.56
N GLN A 335 6.83 15.12 15.53
CA GLN A 335 7.63 15.11 14.31
C GLN A 335 7.66 13.72 13.65
N ASN A 336 7.82 12.66 14.45
CA ASN A 336 7.75 11.28 13.97
C ASN A 336 6.35 10.95 13.42
N SER A 337 5.30 11.29 14.17
CA SER A 337 3.91 11.08 13.76
C SER A 337 3.59 11.82 12.45
N LEU A 338 4.06 13.07 12.30
CA LEU A 338 3.91 13.85 11.06
C LEU A 338 4.58 13.15 9.88
N ARG A 339 5.82 12.66 10.04
CA ARG A 339 6.52 11.90 9.02
C ARG A 339 5.77 10.62 8.65
N ASP A 340 5.26 9.90 9.64
CA ASP A 340 4.52 8.66 9.43
C ASP A 340 3.21 8.91 8.64
N VAL A 341 2.49 9.99 8.97
CA VAL A 341 1.29 10.42 8.21
C VAL A 341 1.64 10.85 6.79
N GLN A 342 2.77 11.54 6.57
CA GLN A 342 3.25 11.87 5.23
C GLN A 342 3.53 10.62 4.39
N HIS A 343 4.13 9.59 4.99
CA HIS A 343 4.29 8.30 4.32
C HIS A 343 2.95 7.64 3.99
N LEU A 344 1.96 7.69 4.91
CA LEU A 344 0.60 7.22 4.61
C LEU A 344 -0.01 8.00 3.43
N ASN A 345 0.18 9.32 3.35
CA ASN A 345 -0.32 10.14 2.26
C ASN A 345 0.21 9.69 0.90
N ASP A 346 1.51 9.45 0.78
CA ASP A 346 2.13 8.99 -0.46
C ASP A 346 1.57 7.63 -0.89
N ARG A 347 1.32 6.74 0.08
CA ARG A 347 0.70 5.43 -0.17
C ARG A 347 -0.73 5.58 -0.65
N VAL A 348 -1.55 6.39 0.00
CA VAL A 348 -2.95 6.64 -0.38
C VAL A 348 -3.03 7.25 -1.78
N ALA A 349 -2.14 8.19 -2.12
CA ALA A 349 -2.06 8.73 -3.48
C ALA A 349 -1.77 7.63 -4.52
N GLY A 350 -0.79 6.77 -4.25
CA GLY A 350 -0.49 5.62 -5.12
C GLY A 350 -1.64 4.61 -5.23
N TRP A 351 -2.37 4.37 -4.15
CA TRP A 351 -3.55 3.49 -4.15
C TRP A 351 -4.71 4.06 -4.96
N ARG A 352 -4.98 5.37 -4.85
CA ARG A 352 -5.98 6.05 -5.68
C ARG A 352 -5.68 5.89 -7.16
N GLU A 353 -4.43 6.15 -7.55
CA GLU A 353 -3.97 5.96 -8.92
C GLU A 353 -4.12 4.50 -9.37
N GLN A 354 -3.82 3.54 -8.50
CA GLN A 354 -3.94 2.11 -8.81
C GLN A 354 -5.38 1.67 -9.06
N VAL A 355 -6.33 2.12 -8.24
CA VAL A 355 -7.76 1.82 -8.40
C VAL A 355 -8.32 2.52 -9.64
N ASP A 356 -8.00 3.80 -9.83
CA ASP A 356 -8.44 4.58 -11.01
C ASP A 356 -7.96 3.97 -12.34
N ARG A 357 -6.72 3.48 -12.37
CA ARG A 357 -6.19 2.70 -13.50
C ARG A 357 -6.90 1.37 -13.70
N SER A 358 -7.35 0.71 -12.63
CA SER A 358 -8.10 -0.55 -12.74
C SER A 358 -9.47 -0.30 -13.37
N ILE A 359 -10.18 0.74 -12.91
CA ILE A 359 -11.45 1.18 -13.51
C ILE A 359 -11.27 1.56 -14.99
N SER A 360 -10.19 2.29 -15.31
CA SER A 360 -9.89 2.66 -16.70
C SER A 360 -9.62 1.45 -17.59
N GLN A 361 -8.95 0.43 -17.05
CA GLN A 361 -8.74 -0.83 -17.75
C GLN A 361 -10.04 -1.59 -17.95
N PHE A 362 -10.93 -1.65 -16.95
CA PHE A 362 -12.25 -2.30 -17.10
C PHE A 362 -13.04 -1.67 -18.25
N LYS A 363 -13.04 -0.34 -18.35
CA LYS A 363 -13.71 0.38 -19.44
C LYS A 363 -13.08 0.10 -20.81
N ALA A 364 -11.75 0.06 -20.92
CA ALA A 364 -11.06 -0.29 -22.16
C ALA A 364 -11.32 -1.76 -22.57
N SER A 365 -11.39 -2.61 -21.55
CA SER A 365 -11.73 -4.02 -21.60
C SER A 365 -13.24 -4.27 -21.67
N GLY A 366 -14.12 -3.27 -21.70
CA GLY A 366 -15.56 -3.47 -21.91
C GLY A 366 -15.92 -4.06 -23.28
N THR A 367 -14.89 -4.35 -24.08
CA THR A 367 -14.92 -5.09 -25.34
C THR A 367 -14.35 -6.51 -25.22
N LEU A 368 -14.11 -7.02 -23.99
CA LEU A 368 -13.59 -8.37 -23.70
C LEU A 368 -14.55 -9.40 -24.30
N GLY A 369 -14.31 -9.76 -25.55
CA GLY A 369 -15.32 -10.40 -26.38
C GLY A 369 -16.37 -9.38 -26.82
N SER A 370 -16.33 -9.00 -28.09
CA SER A 370 -17.41 -8.31 -28.79
C SER A 370 -18.67 -9.20 -28.88
N PHE A 371 -19.23 -9.60 -27.74
CA PHE A 371 -20.53 -10.24 -27.65
C PHE A 371 -21.58 -9.13 -27.76
N PRO A 372 -22.43 -9.15 -28.79
CA PRO A 372 -23.48 -8.16 -28.93
C PRO A 372 -24.47 -8.32 -27.77
N GLY A 373 -24.66 -7.25 -26.98
CA GLY A 373 -25.90 -7.08 -26.22
C GLY A 373 -25.84 -6.97 -24.70
N GLN A 374 -24.69 -6.75 -24.05
CA GLN A 374 -24.68 -6.67 -22.58
C GLN A 374 -23.78 -5.57 -22.00
N ALA A 375 -24.15 -4.31 -22.27
CA ALA A 375 -23.66 -3.15 -21.53
C ALA A 375 -24.37 -3.01 -20.15
N ALA A 376 -24.56 -4.11 -19.43
CA ALA A 376 -25.09 -4.06 -18.07
C ALA A 376 -23.95 -3.61 -17.16
N ASN A 377 -24.19 -2.59 -16.33
CA ASN A 377 -23.27 -2.20 -15.26
C ASN A 377 -22.97 -3.45 -14.41
N ASP A 378 -21.76 -3.99 -14.55
CA ASP A 378 -21.29 -5.09 -13.72
C ASP A 378 -21.20 -4.55 -12.28
N PRO A 379 -22.00 -5.06 -11.33
CA PRO A 379 -22.00 -4.54 -9.96
C PRO A 379 -20.62 -4.64 -9.30
N SER A 380 -19.75 -5.54 -9.78
CA SER A 380 -18.38 -5.62 -9.28
C SER A 380 -17.50 -4.45 -9.71
N GLU A 381 -17.86 -3.69 -10.75
CA GLU A 381 -17.18 -2.43 -11.12
C GLU A 381 -17.62 -1.27 -10.23
N ASP A 382 -18.88 -1.30 -9.76
CA ASP A 382 -19.38 -0.33 -8.78
C ASP A 382 -18.58 -0.43 -7.48
N ASP A 383 -18.20 -1.64 -7.03
CA ASP A 383 -17.33 -1.83 -5.86
C ASP A 383 -16.02 -1.02 -5.97
N PHE A 384 -15.36 -1.03 -7.13
CA PHE A 384 -14.14 -0.24 -7.34
C PHE A 384 -14.41 1.27 -7.35
N THR A 385 -15.58 1.69 -7.84
CA THR A 385 -16.00 3.09 -7.80
C THR A 385 -16.19 3.57 -6.36
N HIS A 386 -16.80 2.74 -5.50
CA HIS A 386 -16.94 3.00 -4.07
C HIS A 386 -15.57 3.00 -3.37
N ILE A 387 -14.71 2.03 -3.63
CA ILE A 387 -13.33 1.99 -3.10
C ILE A 387 -12.56 3.27 -3.48
N LEU A 388 -12.70 3.73 -4.73
CA LEU A 388 -12.04 4.95 -5.19
C LEU A 388 -12.59 6.19 -4.47
N HIS A 389 -13.89 6.25 -4.24
CA HIS A 389 -14.52 7.30 -3.44
C HIS A 389 -13.94 7.33 -2.02
N ASP A 390 -13.91 6.19 -1.35
CA ASP A 390 -13.42 6.09 0.04
C ASP A 390 -11.92 6.42 0.14
N LEU A 391 -11.12 6.02 -0.85
CA LEU A 391 -9.72 6.42 -0.93
C LEU A 391 -9.54 7.94 -1.12
N ARG A 392 -10.45 8.60 -1.84
CA ARG A 392 -10.43 10.06 -1.98
C ARG A 392 -10.79 10.74 -0.67
N GLU A 393 -11.79 10.24 0.05
CA GLU A 393 -12.14 10.74 1.39
C GLU A 393 -10.98 10.54 2.37
N LEU A 394 -10.40 9.34 2.42
CA LEU A 394 -9.22 9.04 3.23
C LEU A 394 -8.07 10.00 2.90
N SER A 395 -7.82 10.26 1.62
CA SER A 395 -6.80 11.22 1.18
C SER A 395 -7.07 12.64 1.69
N GLY A 396 -8.33 13.10 1.66
CA GLY A 396 -8.73 14.39 2.21
C GLY A 396 -8.50 14.48 3.72
N ARG A 397 -8.86 13.43 4.47
CA ARG A 397 -8.64 13.38 5.92
C ARG A 397 -7.16 13.32 6.29
N VAL A 398 -6.36 12.53 5.57
CA VAL A 398 -4.89 12.47 5.77
C VAL A 398 -4.27 13.86 5.56
N GLN A 399 -4.65 14.58 4.50
CA GLN A 399 -4.18 15.94 4.25
C GLN A 399 -4.58 16.93 5.36
N ALA A 400 -5.79 16.81 5.90
CA ALA A 400 -6.22 17.62 7.04
C ALA A 400 -5.34 17.37 8.28
N VAL A 401 -5.06 16.10 8.60
CA VAL A 401 -4.17 15.73 9.73
C VAL A 401 -2.74 16.25 9.51
N ILE A 402 -2.18 16.14 8.30
CA ILE A 402 -0.86 16.70 7.97
C ILE A 402 -0.83 18.20 8.22
N SER A 403 -1.84 18.93 7.73
CA SER A 403 -1.94 20.38 7.92
C SER A 403 -2.01 20.77 9.40
N SER A 404 -2.86 20.09 10.18
CA SER A 404 -3.01 20.32 11.62
C SER A 404 -1.73 19.99 12.40
N MET A 405 -1.09 18.86 12.11
CA MET A 405 0.18 18.46 12.75
C MET A 405 1.33 19.41 12.38
N THR A 406 1.43 19.85 11.12
CA THR A 406 2.45 20.81 10.68
C THR A 406 2.27 22.15 11.41
N GLY A 407 1.03 22.62 11.54
CA GLY A 407 0.69 23.78 12.37
C GLY A 407 1.15 23.62 13.81
N LEU A 408 0.88 22.46 14.42
CA LEU A 408 1.31 22.17 15.80
C LEU A 408 2.84 22.16 15.95
N VAL A 409 3.57 21.55 15.03
CA VAL A 409 5.06 21.53 15.04
C VAL A 409 5.61 22.96 15.02
N SER A 410 5.10 23.82 14.13
CA SER A 410 5.55 25.22 14.06
C SER A 410 5.28 26.03 15.33
N ILE A 411 4.15 25.78 16.01
CA ILE A 411 3.83 26.42 17.29
C ILE A 411 4.82 25.97 18.37
N ILE A 412 5.12 24.67 18.44
CA ILE A 412 6.06 24.10 19.42
C ILE A 412 7.47 24.65 19.20
N GLU A 413 7.93 24.72 17.96
CA GLU A 413 9.22 25.32 17.61
C GLU A 413 9.27 26.80 18.00
N THR A 414 8.19 27.54 17.77
CA THR A 414 8.07 28.95 18.19
C THR A 414 8.13 29.11 19.71
N MET A 415 7.49 28.22 20.48
CA MET A 415 7.56 28.24 21.94
C MET A 415 8.98 27.97 22.45
N ARG A 416 9.68 26.97 21.89
CA ARG A 416 11.08 26.69 22.24
C ARG A 416 12.03 27.83 21.90
N MET A 417 11.85 28.45 20.74
CA MET A 417 12.62 29.63 20.36
C MET A 417 12.41 30.79 21.35
N LYS A 418 11.19 30.96 21.88
CA LYS A 418 10.90 31.96 22.92
C LYS A 418 11.60 31.63 24.23
N GLU A 419 11.54 30.38 24.70
CA GLU A 419 12.23 29.95 25.92
C GLU A 419 13.73 30.18 25.83
N LEU A 420 14.35 29.80 24.70
CA LEU A 420 15.77 29.99 24.46
C LEU A 420 16.14 31.49 24.37
N SER A 421 15.29 32.30 23.72
CA SER A 421 15.50 33.75 23.64
C SER A 421 15.40 34.42 25.02
N ILE A 422 14.48 33.97 25.87
CA ILE A 422 14.37 34.45 27.26
C ILE A 422 15.64 34.10 28.04
N LEU A 423 16.15 32.88 27.88
CA LEU A 423 17.40 32.46 28.51
C LEU A 423 18.59 33.33 28.07
N ALA A 424 18.70 33.60 26.77
CA ALA A 424 19.72 34.45 26.19
C ALA A 424 19.60 35.91 26.70
N MET A 425 18.38 36.44 26.81
CA MET A 425 18.11 37.77 27.37
C MET A 425 18.54 37.92 28.83
N VAL A 426 18.67 36.81 29.58
CA VAL A 426 19.17 36.80 30.96
C VAL A 426 20.68 36.60 31.00
N PHE A 427 21.23 35.62 30.28
CA PHE A 427 22.66 35.29 30.38
C PHE A 427 23.58 36.24 29.63
N ILE A 428 23.17 36.78 28.48
CA ILE A 428 24.02 37.69 27.70
C ILE A 428 24.39 38.94 28.54
N PRO A 429 23.44 39.64 29.18
CA PRO A 429 23.77 40.84 29.96
C PRO A 429 24.55 40.51 31.24
N LEU A 430 24.24 39.38 31.90
CA LEU A 430 25.01 38.92 33.06
C LEU A 430 26.45 38.54 32.68
N GLY A 431 26.64 37.90 31.52
CA GLY A 431 27.96 37.58 30.98
C GLY A 431 28.77 38.83 30.65
N LEU A 432 28.15 39.85 30.06
CA LEU A 432 28.80 41.13 29.78
C LEU A 432 29.18 41.87 31.06
N ALA A 433 28.29 41.91 32.06
CA ALA A 433 28.60 42.45 33.37
C ALA A 433 29.77 41.70 34.01
N SER A 434 29.79 40.37 33.92
CA SER A 434 30.85 39.54 34.48
C SER A 434 32.19 39.82 33.80
N GLN A 435 32.22 39.93 32.47
CA GLN A 435 33.44 40.28 31.73
C GLN A 435 33.96 41.67 32.07
N LEU A 436 33.07 42.66 32.22
CA LEU A 436 33.45 44.04 32.53
C LEU A 436 34.06 44.16 33.93
N PHE A 437 33.44 43.52 34.95
CA PHE A 437 33.89 43.62 36.34
C PHE A 437 34.96 42.58 36.73
N SER A 438 35.12 41.50 35.96
CA SER A 438 36.16 40.48 36.23
C SER A 438 37.59 41.02 36.06
N MET A 439 37.77 42.21 35.49
CA MET A 439 39.09 42.81 35.30
C MET A 439 39.68 43.42 36.57
N GLU A 440 38.88 43.66 37.62
CA GLU A 440 39.33 44.34 38.84
C GLU A 440 39.07 43.50 40.10
N ASP A 441 40.12 43.32 40.91
CA ASP A 441 40.10 42.52 42.14
C ASP A 441 39.09 43.02 43.18
N GLU A 442 38.68 44.30 43.13
CA GLU A 442 37.75 44.90 44.10
C GLU A 442 36.31 44.40 43.96
N TYR A 443 35.95 43.90 42.77
CA TYR A 443 34.62 43.36 42.46
C TYR A 443 34.56 41.84 42.48
N ALA A 444 35.66 41.15 42.82
CA ALA A 444 35.70 39.70 42.90
C ALA A 444 34.76 39.16 44.01
N PRO A 445 34.24 37.91 43.88
CA PRO A 445 33.37 37.32 44.89
C PRO A 445 34.03 37.30 46.27
N GLY A 446 33.35 37.85 47.28
CA GLY A 446 33.85 38.00 48.65
C GLY A 446 34.50 39.35 48.96
N LYS A 447 34.64 40.24 47.97
CA LYS A 447 35.19 41.59 48.13
C LYS A 447 34.08 42.64 48.34
N PRO A 448 34.39 43.80 48.95
CA PRO A 448 33.38 44.81 49.28
C PRO A 448 32.62 45.36 48.06
N GLY A 449 33.23 45.35 46.86
CA GLY A 449 32.60 45.84 45.63
C GLY A 449 31.64 44.86 44.95
N PHE A 450 31.58 43.58 45.36
CA PHE A 450 30.84 42.54 44.63
C PHE A 450 29.34 42.86 44.44
N TRP A 451 28.71 43.58 45.37
CA TRP A 451 27.29 43.96 45.24
C TRP A 451 27.02 44.85 44.00
N VAL A 452 28.01 45.63 43.55
CA VAL A 452 27.91 46.51 42.37
C VAL A 452 27.68 45.68 41.11
N TYR A 453 28.38 44.55 40.97
CA TYR A 453 28.17 43.60 39.87
C TYR A 453 26.72 43.10 39.84
N CYS A 454 26.16 42.71 40.99
CA CYS A 454 24.77 42.25 41.08
C CYS A 454 23.77 43.33 40.65
N VAL A 455 23.99 44.58 41.06
CA VAL A 455 23.10 45.71 40.71
C VAL A 455 23.20 46.02 39.22
N VAL A 456 24.42 46.16 38.68
CA VAL A 456 24.61 46.47 37.25
C VAL A 456 24.10 45.33 36.37
N GLY A 457 24.37 44.07 36.73
CA GLY A 457 23.85 42.90 36.04
C GLY A 457 22.31 42.87 36.01
N LEU A 458 21.66 43.12 37.16
CA LEU A 458 20.19 43.16 37.24
C LEU A 458 19.61 44.32 36.41
N CYS A 459 20.20 45.51 36.49
CA CYS A 459 19.78 46.67 35.70
C CYS A 459 19.93 46.42 34.18
N LEU A 460 21.01 45.77 33.76
CA LEU A 460 21.23 45.42 32.36
C LEU A 460 20.20 44.40 31.86
N VAL A 461 19.89 43.36 32.65
CA VAL A 461 18.82 42.40 32.32
C VAL A 461 17.48 43.13 32.21
N LEU A 462 17.11 43.96 33.19
CA LEU A 462 15.87 44.75 33.15
C LEU A 462 15.80 45.65 31.91
N LEU A 463 16.90 46.31 31.56
CA LEU A 463 16.98 47.16 30.37
C LEU A 463 16.76 46.34 29.09
N VAL A 464 17.40 45.17 28.96
CA VAL A 464 17.19 44.27 27.81
C VAL A 464 15.74 43.80 27.72
N PHE A 465 15.10 43.47 28.84
CA PHE A 465 13.68 43.13 28.86
C PHE A 465 12.79 44.32 28.47
N VAL A 466 13.05 45.53 28.99
CA VAL A 466 12.28 46.73 28.63
C VAL A 466 12.45 47.06 27.14
N VAL A 467 13.64 46.90 26.57
CA VAL A 467 13.86 47.11 25.14
C VAL A 467 13.15 46.03 24.32
N ALA A 468 13.31 44.75 24.66
CA ALA A 468 12.71 43.63 23.92
C ALA A 468 11.17 43.65 23.94
N PHE A 469 10.57 43.98 25.08
CA PHE A 469 9.11 44.04 25.23
C PHE A 469 8.53 45.43 24.93
N GLY A 470 9.31 46.50 25.10
CA GLY A 470 8.89 47.89 24.87
C GLY A 470 8.98 48.34 23.42
N LEU A 471 9.93 47.79 22.63
CA LEU A 471 9.98 48.01 21.17
C LEU A 471 8.86 47.27 20.41
N ASN A 472 8.07 46.43 21.09
CA ASN A 472 6.85 45.85 20.56
C ASN A 472 5.62 46.58 21.12
N PRO A 473 5.13 47.68 20.50
CA PRO A 473 3.90 48.35 20.94
C PRO A 473 2.61 47.53 20.67
N GLY A 474 2.73 46.25 20.31
CA GLY A 474 1.64 45.28 20.18
C GLY A 474 1.29 44.60 21.50
N THR A 475 0.44 45.25 22.30
CA THR A 475 -0.35 44.73 23.44
C THR A 475 -0.45 43.19 23.61
N THR A 476 0.52 42.54 24.24
CA THR A 476 0.41 41.11 24.63
C THR A 476 0.55 40.91 26.14
N LEU A 477 1.53 41.55 26.79
CA LEU A 477 1.80 41.30 28.21
C LEU A 477 0.75 41.94 29.16
N LEU A 478 0.34 43.18 28.87
CA LEU A 478 -0.73 43.84 29.63
C LEU A 478 -2.12 43.23 29.37
N LYS A 479 -2.38 42.71 28.15
CA LYS A 479 -3.66 42.04 27.84
C LYS A 479 -3.74 40.66 28.49
N THR A 480 -2.68 39.87 28.49
CA THR A 480 -2.65 38.55 29.16
C THR A 480 -2.82 38.68 30.66
N LEU A 481 -2.18 39.67 31.30
CA LEU A 481 -2.39 39.97 32.73
C LEU A 481 -3.83 40.44 33.01
N LYS A 482 -4.42 41.28 32.15
CA LYS A 482 -5.83 41.69 32.28
C LYS A 482 -6.80 40.51 32.07
N LEU A 483 -6.52 39.59 31.15
CA LEU A 483 -7.35 38.41 30.91
C LEU A 483 -7.29 37.43 32.09
N LYS A 484 -6.09 37.18 32.63
CA LYS A 484 -5.91 36.33 33.82
C LYS A 484 -6.65 36.90 35.04
N ARG A 485 -6.60 38.23 35.25
CA ARG A 485 -7.40 38.90 36.29
C ARG A 485 -8.90 38.75 36.08
N ARG A 486 -9.40 38.85 34.83
CA ARG A 486 -10.83 38.65 34.54
C ARG A 486 -11.29 37.20 34.70
N ALA A 487 -10.45 36.22 34.37
CA ALA A 487 -10.75 34.81 34.59
C ALA A 487 -10.81 34.47 36.09
N LEU A 488 -9.86 35.00 36.89
CA LEU A 488 -9.89 34.87 38.34
C LEU A 488 -11.10 35.58 38.98
N ALA A 489 -11.54 36.71 38.42
CA ALA A 489 -12.74 37.42 38.91
C ALA A 489 -14.08 36.77 38.51
N LYS A 490 -14.09 35.86 37.51
CA LYS A 490 -15.28 35.13 37.08
C LYS A 490 -15.33 33.69 37.59
N ALA A 491 -14.34 33.24 38.36
CA ALA A 491 -14.45 31.97 39.08
C ALA A 491 -15.62 32.10 40.07
N PRO A 492 -16.71 31.32 39.92
CA PRO A 492 -17.85 31.44 40.82
C PRO A 492 -17.41 31.00 42.21
N THR A 493 -17.55 31.92 43.16
CA THR A 493 -17.33 31.70 44.58
C THR A 493 -18.21 30.54 45.04
N HIS A 494 -17.51 29.47 45.40
CA HIS A 494 -18.03 28.17 45.76
C HIS A 494 -18.59 28.22 47.18
N ASP A 495 -19.77 28.85 47.38
CA ASP A 495 -20.31 29.05 48.74
C ASP A 495 -21.83 28.88 48.90
N ARG A 496 -22.47 28.03 48.07
CA ARG A 496 -23.90 27.66 48.26
C ARG A 496 -24.22 26.18 47.99
N LEU A 497 -23.44 25.27 48.58
CA LEU A 497 -23.78 23.83 48.59
C LEU A 497 -23.61 23.20 49.99
N LYS A 498 -24.12 23.86 51.03
CA LYS A 498 -24.20 23.27 52.38
C LYS A 498 -25.60 23.24 53.02
N GLU A 499 -26.65 23.58 52.29
CA GLU A 499 -28.02 23.41 52.74
C GLU A 499 -28.79 22.63 51.69
N HIS A 500 -28.81 21.29 51.80
CA HIS A 500 -29.99 20.47 51.46
C HIS A 500 -29.85 18.94 51.70
N ASP A 501 -28.79 18.44 52.35
CA ASP A 501 -28.67 17.00 52.66
C ASP A 501 -29.26 16.60 54.03
N GLU A 502 -30.17 17.39 54.59
CA GLU A 502 -31.03 16.97 55.71
C GLU A 502 -32.50 17.04 55.30
N GLU A 503 -32.99 16.07 54.53
CA GLU A 503 -34.44 15.71 54.46
C GLU A 503 -34.68 14.51 53.51
N ILE A 504 -34.11 13.33 53.79
CA ILE A 504 -34.73 12.04 53.44
C ILE A 504 -34.37 11.03 54.55
N GLY A 505 -35.08 11.13 55.66
CA GLY A 505 -35.59 9.94 56.37
C GLY A 505 -36.98 9.65 55.83
#